data_AF-A0A388K9T2-F1
#
_entry.id   AF-A0A388K9T2-F1
#
_cell.length_a   1.000
_cell.length_b   1.000
_cell.length_c   1.000
_cell.angle_alpha   90.00
_cell.angle_beta   90.00
_cell.angle_gamma   90.00
#
_symmetry.space_group_name_H-M   'P 1'
#
loop_
_entity.id
_entity.type
_entity.pdbx_description
1 polymer ?
#
loop_
_entity_poly.entity_id
_entity_poly.type
_entity_poly.pdbx_seq_one_letter_code
_entity_poly.pdbx_strand_id
1 'polypeptide(L)'
;MKEHLDAEKAKKEAKERRKLEKEMRKEEERRLAEEEETRRKEEEEWREEKKRKKAEKAKQEAMLRAEMKREVALHTTLLISEIKDDWINKMKSSLMPALLAGKVDVKGEKKLKPAQVAGSSSDDSDDGSETSVTQEISDKARQVCISKKRKRVDDVVIEGSPPMELPAKRTPRKTIARLVLISDRMTRSKAKKKGGGITIRTKRKFLVKTPLAKVLKSAKKSPPPSGRITPASKALLRLRFRDAIMRKLKDCNADELQRICREEGLHYEGKIDTILDIAEYRSRCLFPENGPEIGVVPITVSDDTESVDVPANNLSDVALIRIDCGSCADISRRFGVALSWLTGNLSNYSTRLSFY
;
A
#
# COMPACT_ATOMS: atom_id res chain seq x y z
N MET A 1 -60.65 33.86 -50.05
CA MET A 1 -59.96 34.89 -49.24
C MET A 1 -59.83 34.49 -47.76
N LYS A 2 -60.91 34.07 -47.06
CA LYS A 2 -60.86 33.73 -45.63
C LYS A 2 -59.92 32.57 -45.28
N GLU A 3 -59.98 31.47 -46.03
CA GLU A 3 -59.13 30.28 -45.83
C GLU A 3 -57.63 30.57 -45.94
N HIS A 4 -57.24 31.52 -46.79
CA HIS A 4 -55.83 31.88 -46.99
C HIS A 4 -55.27 32.67 -45.79
N LEU A 5 -56.11 33.47 -45.11
CA LEU A 5 -55.75 34.17 -43.88
C LEU A 5 -55.63 33.20 -42.71
N ASP A 6 -56.50 32.20 -42.64
CA ASP A 6 -56.45 31.18 -41.59
C ASP A 6 -55.24 30.26 -41.75
N ALA A 7 -54.90 29.88 -42.99
CA ALA A 7 -53.67 29.15 -43.31
C ALA A 7 -52.40 29.93 -42.95
N GLU A 8 -52.36 31.25 -43.18
CA GLU A 8 -51.24 32.10 -42.76
C GLU A 8 -51.12 32.22 -41.24
N LYS A 9 -52.24 32.36 -40.52
CA LYS A 9 -52.26 32.39 -39.05
C LYS A 9 -51.75 31.07 -38.47
N ALA A 10 -52.23 29.94 -38.96
CA ALA A 10 -51.77 28.62 -38.54
C ALA A 10 -50.26 28.43 -38.81
N LYS A 11 -49.74 28.92 -39.94
CA LYS A 11 -48.31 28.86 -40.26
C LYS A 11 -47.45 29.75 -39.36
N LYS A 12 -47.97 30.89 -38.90
CA LYS A 12 -47.30 31.77 -37.92
C LYS A 12 -47.27 31.12 -36.54
N GLU A 13 -48.40 30.60 -36.06
CA GLU A 13 -48.48 29.93 -34.76
C GLU A 13 -47.59 28.67 -34.70
N ALA A 14 -47.59 27.85 -35.76
CA ALA A 14 -46.72 26.68 -35.84
C ALA A 14 -45.22 27.05 -35.81
N LYS A 15 -44.84 28.19 -36.42
CA LYS A 15 -43.45 28.68 -36.34
C LYS A 15 -43.08 29.16 -34.94
N GLU A 16 -44.01 29.77 -34.21
CA GLU A 16 -43.79 30.23 -32.83
C GLU A 16 -43.69 29.05 -31.86
N ARG A 17 -44.59 28.06 -31.95
CA ARG A 17 -44.49 26.82 -31.17
C ARG A 17 -43.15 26.10 -31.39
N ARG A 18 -42.69 26.01 -32.64
CA ARG A 18 -41.40 25.41 -32.98
C ARG A 18 -40.20 26.22 -32.47
N LYS A 19 -40.31 27.54 -32.35
CA LYS A 19 -39.26 28.40 -31.77
C LYS A 19 -39.16 28.19 -30.27
N LEU A 20 -40.29 28.19 -29.55
CA LEU A 20 -40.34 27.97 -28.11
C LEU A 20 -39.84 26.57 -27.72
N GLU A 21 -40.25 25.52 -28.44
CA GLU A 21 -39.75 24.16 -28.19
C GLU A 21 -38.23 24.05 -28.40
N LYS A 22 -37.69 24.73 -29.41
CA LYS A 22 -36.24 24.77 -29.66
C LYS A 22 -35.49 25.54 -28.57
N GLU A 23 -36.11 26.52 -27.94
CA GLU A 23 -35.52 27.28 -26.84
C GLU A 23 -35.52 26.46 -25.55
N MET A 24 -36.65 25.85 -25.19
CA MET A 24 -36.76 24.93 -24.05
C MET A 24 -35.72 23.80 -24.13
N ARG A 25 -35.54 23.19 -25.31
CA ARG A 25 -34.54 22.13 -25.51
C ARG A 25 -33.11 22.61 -25.32
N LYS A 26 -32.79 23.86 -25.69
CA LYS A 26 -31.46 24.46 -25.48
C LYS A 26 -31.22 24.86 -24.03
N GLU A 27 -32.25 25.23 -23.29
CA GLU A 27 -32.16 25.54 -21.87
C GLU A 27 -31.97 24.27 -21.04
N GLU A 28 -32.72 23.21 -21.35
CA GLU A 28 -32.55 21.90 -20.73
C GLU A 28 -31.15 21.32 -20.97
N GLU A 29 -30.61 21.44 -22.20
CA GLU A 29 -29.24 21.02 -22.51
C GLU A 29 -28.19 21.83 -21.72
N ARG A 30 -28.44 23.14 -21.48
CA ARG A 30 -27.57 23.96 -20.63
C ARG A 30 -27.64 23.55 -19.17
N ARG A 31 -28.82 23.23 -18.65
CA ARG A 31 -29.00 22.73 -17.27
C ARG A 31 -28.30 21.39 -17.05
N LEU A 32 -28.38 20.47 -18.01
CA LEU A 32 -27.70 19.18 -17.94
C LEU A 32 -26.18 19.33 -18.00
N ALA A 33 -25.67 20.26 -18.80
CA ALA A 33 -24.23 20.55 -18.87
C ALA A 33 -23.68 21.13 -17.56
N GLU A 34 -24.45 22.01 -16.89
CA GLU A 34 -24.09 22.57 -15.59
C GLU A 34 -24.09 21.50 -14.48
N GLU A 35 -25.10 20.63 -14.45
CA GLU A 35 -25.16 19.52 -13.49
C GLU A 35 -24.04 18.48 -13.71
N GLU A 36 -23.65 18.23 -14.96
CA GLU A 36 -22.49 17.36 -15.23
C GLU A 36 -21.18 18.01 -14.77
N GLU A 37 -21.04 19.34 -14.91
CA GLU A 37 -19.86 20.07 -14.46
C GLU A 37 -19.72 20.07 -12.93
N THR A 38 -20.82 20.26 -12.19
CA THR A 38 -20.80 20.17 -10.72
C THR A 38 -20.41 18.77 -10.25
N ARG A 39 -20.97 17.73 -10.87
CA ARG A 39 -20.58 16.34 -10.58
C ARG A 39 -19.11 16.05 -10.87
N ARG A 40 -18.54 16.62 -11.93
CA ARG A 40 -17.11 16.48 -12.23
C ARG A 40 -16.23 17.18 -11.20
N LYS A 41 -16.63 18.37 -10.73
CA LYS A 41 -15.92 19.12 -9.66
C LYS A 41 -15.94 18.34 -8.34
N GLU A 42 -17.10 17.84 -7.92
CA GLU A 42 -17.22 17.02 -6.71
C GLU A 42 -16.37 15.74 -6.77
N GLU A 43 -16.34 15.06 -7.94
CA GLU A 43 -15.50 13.88 -8.13
C GLU A 43 -14.00 14.21 -8.12
N GLU A 44 -13.61 15.38 -8.61
CA GLU A 44 -12.23 15.87 -8.55
C GLU A 44 -11.82 16.20 -7.11
N GLU A 45 -12.64 16.94 -6.37
CA GLU A 45 -12.41 17.25 -4.96
C GLU A 45 -12.28 15.98 -4.11
N TRP A 46 -13.14 14.99 -4.34
CA TRP A 46 -13.04 13.69 -3.68
C TRP A 46 -11.73 12.96 -4.01
N ARG A 47 -11.29 13.01 -5.27
CA ARG A 47 -10.00 12.43 -5.69
C ARG A 47 -8.82 13.16 -5.07
N GLU A 48 -8.88 14.47 -4.94
CA GLU A 48 -7.84 15.28 -4.31
C GLU A 48 -7.78 15.06 -2.80
N GLU A 49 -8.93 15.03 -2.11
CA GLU A 49 -8.97 14.73 -0.67
C GLU A 49 -8.40 13.34 -0.38
N LYS A 50 -8.73 12.34 -1.21
CA LYS A 50 -8.16 10.99 -1.11
C LYS A 50 -6.65 10.96 -1.33
N LYS A 51 -6.12 11.80 -2.23
CA LYS A 51 -4.66 11.95 -2.42
C LYS A 51 -4.02 12.62 -1.21
N ARG A 52 -4.64 13.67 -0.65
CA ARG A 52 -4.16 14.37 0.55
C ARG A 52 -4.10 13.44 1.76
N LYS A 53 -5.18 12.70 2.02
CA LYS A 53 -5.25 11.69 3.10
C LYS A 53 -4.18 10.60 2.95
N LYS A 54 -3.88 10.15 1.72
CA LYS A 54 -2.80 9.18 1.47
C LYS A 54 -1.41 9.77 1.70
N ALA A 55 -1.18 11.01 1.26
CA ALA A 55 0.09 11.70 1.45
C ALA A 55 0.36 11.97 2.94
N GLU A 56 -0.65 12.36 3.69
CA GLU A 56 -0.56 12.57 5.15
C GLU A 56 -0.24 11.27 5.88
N LYS A 57 -0.94 10.17 5.56
CA LYS A 57 -0.63 8.84 6.12
C LYS A 57 0.79 8.39 5.79
N ALA A 58 1.26 8.62 4.56
CA ALA A 58 2.63 8.30 4.18
C ALA A 58 3.67 9.13 4.95
N LYS A 59 3.37 10.41 5.25
CA LYS A 59 4.22 11.26 6.11
C LYS A 59 4.26 10.75 7.55
N GLN A 60 3.12 10.39 8.13
CA GLN A 60 3.05 9.81 9.48
C GLN A 60 3.82 8.48 9.58
N GLU A 61 3.65 7.59 8.61
CA GLU A 61 4.40 6.32 8.55
C GLU A 61 5.91 6.57 8.40
N ALA A 62 6.32 7.57 7.63
CA ALA A 62 7.72 7.93 7.49
C ALA A 62 8.32 8.49 8.80
N MET A 63 7.57 9.30 9.55
CA MET A 63 8.00 9.79 10.87
C MET A 63 8.16 8.65 11.87
N LEU A 64 7.17 7.76 11.99
CA LEU A 64 7.26 6.59 12.88
C LEU A 64 8.44 5.68 12.52
N ARG A 65 8.70 5.47 11.22
CA ARG A 65 9.89 4.71 10.80
C ARG A 65 11.20 5.42 11.15
N ALA A 66 11.26 6.74 11.06
CA ALA A 66 12.44 7.50 11.44
C ALA A 66 12.68 7.45 12.96
N GLU A 67 11.61 7.51 13.75
CA GLU A 67 11.63 7.39 15.20
C GLU A 67 12.14 6.01 15.65
N MET A 68 11.54 4.92 15.15
CA MET A 68 12.04 3.56 15.46
C MET A 68 13.52 3.37 15.06
N LYS A 69 13.95 3.96 13.94
CA LYS A 69 15.37 3.91 13.54
C LYS A 69 16.28 4.64 14.52
N ARG A 70 15.83 5.78 15.07
CA ARG A 70 16.58 6.52 16.11
C ARG A 70 16.64 5.72 17.41
N GLU A 71 15.53 5.14 17.85
CA GLU A 71 15.50 4.29 19.05
C GLU A 71 16.43 3.08 18.92
N VAL A 72 16.37 2.38 17.78
CA VAL A 72 17.29 1.25 17.51
C VAL A 72 18.74 1.71 17.49
N ALA A 73 19.05 2.85 16.86
CA ALA A 73 20.40 3.40 16.86
C ALA A 73 20.89 3.71 18.28
N LEU A 74 20.05 4.37 19.10
CA LEU A 74 20.36 4.68 20.49
C LEU A 74 20.60 3.42 21.33
N HIS A 75 19.73 2.42 21.22
CA HIS A 75 19.90 1.14 21.91
C HIS A 75 21.20 0.44 21.49
N THR A 76 21.52 0.47 20.19
CA THR A 76 22.77 -0.11 19.68
C THR A 76 23.99 0.64 20.23
N THR A 77 23.95 1.97 20.33
CA THR A 77 25.03 2.75 20.92
C THR A 77 25.22 2.47 22.41
N LEU A 78 24.13 2.31 23.18
CA LEU A 78 24.17 1.95 24.60
C LEU A 78 24.82 0.58 24.82
N LEU A 79 24.41 -0.44 24.06
CA LEU A 79 25.02 -1.77 24.12
C LEU A 79 26.52 -1.74 23.77
N ILE A 80 26.91 -0.94 22.77
CA ILE A 80 28.33 -0.82 22.39
C ILE A 80 29.13 -0.13 23.50
N SER A 81 28.58 0.88 24.19
CA SER A 81 29.27 1.50 25.34
C SER A 81 29.45 0.52 26.49
N GLU A 82 28.42 -0.25 26.85
CA GLU A 82 28.50 -1.26 27.92
C GLU A 82 29.59 -2.31 27.63
N ILE A 83 29.62 -2.85 26.40
CA ILE A 83 30.64 -3.81 25.99
C ILE A 83 32.05 -3.21 26.04
N LYS A 84 32.21 -1.94 25.64
CA LYS A 84 33.50 -1.24 25.69
C LYS A 84 33.96 -1.04 27.13
N ASP A 85 33.07 -0.62 28.01
CA ASP A 85 33.41 -0.38 29.42
C ASP A 85 33.79 -1.68 30.13
N ASP A 86 33.05 -2.76 29.89
CA ASP A 86 33.39 -4.10 30.41
C ASP A 86 34.74 -4.59 29.90
N TRP A 87 35.03 -4.37 28.62
CA TRP A 87 36.33 -4.71 28.03
C TRP A 87 37.47 -3.87 28.63
N ILE A 88 37.27 -2.55 28.80
CA ILE A 88 38.24 -1.66 29.46
C ILE A 88 38.47 -2.09 30.92
N ASN A 89 37.41 -2.44 31.65
CA ASN A 89 37.49 -2.88 33.04
C ASN A 89 38.22 -4.23 33.16
N LYS A 90 37.92 -5.19 32.28
CA LYS A 90 38.64 -6.48 32.22
C LYS A 90 40.11 -6.30 31.86
N MET A 91 40.42 -5.41 30.93
CA MET A 91 41.79 -5.06 30.56
C MET A 91 42.52 -4.45 31.76
N LYS A 92 41.95 -3.45 32.44
CA LYS A 92 42.55 -2.83 33.62
C LYS A 92 42.79 -3.86 34.72
N SER A 93 41.80 -4.70 35.05
CA SER A 93 41.92 -5.70 36.10
C SER A 93 42.94 -6.81 35.80
N SER A 94 43.13 -7.17 34.52
CA SER A 94 44.10 -8.22 34.13
C SER A 94 45.51 -7.70 33.89
N LEU A 95 45.67 -6.52 33.27
CA LEU A 95 46.99 -5.96 32.92
C LEU A 95 47.63 -5.13 34.04
N MET A 96 46.86 -4.40 34.86
CA MET A 96 47.44 -3.55 35.92
C MET A 96 48.23 -4.34 36.97
N PRO A 97 47.75 -5.50 37.48
CA PRO A 97 48.53 -6.29 38.44
C PRO A 97 49.83 -6.84 37.85
N ALA A 98 49.81 -7.26 36.57
CA ALA A 98 51.00 -7.78 35.90
C ALA A 98 52.09 -6.72 35.71
N LEU A 99 51.71 -5.48 35.40
CA LEU A 99 52.64 -4.37 35.25
C LEU A 99 53.21 -3.89 36.60
N LEU A 100 52.41 -3.90 37.67
CA LEU A 100 52.85 -3.51 39.01
C LEU A 100 53.72 -4.58 39.69
N ALA A 101 53.44 -5.87 39.45
CA ALA A 101 54.22 -6.98 40.03
C ALA A 101 55.63 -7.14 39.42
N GLY A 102 55.89 -6.57 38.23
CA GLY A 102 57.19 -6.64 37.55
C GLY A 102 58.28 -5.72 38.10
N LYS A 103 57.99 -4.84 39.07
CA LYS A 103 58.98 -3.99 39.76
C LYS A 103 59.38 -4.57 41.11
N VAL A 104 59.93 -5.79 41.09
CA VAL A 104 60.75 -6.29 42.19
C VAL A 104 62.21 -6.14 41.76
N ASP A 105 62.81 -5.05 42.24
CA ASP A 105 64.23 -4.76 42.40
C ASP A 105 65.25 -5.59 41.59
N VAL A 106 65.57 -5.11 40.38
CA VAL A 106 66.90 -5.34 39.80
C VAL A 106 67.60 -4.00 39.67
N LYS A 107 68.37 -3.69 40.72
CA LYS A 107 69.35 -2.61 40.83
C LYS A 107 70.34 -2.68 39.65
N GLY A 108 70.07 -1.93 38.59
CA GLY A 108 70.94 -1.84 37.41
C GLY A 108 70.77 -0.53 36.67
N GLU A 109 71.62 0.44 36.97
CA GLU A 109 71.75 1.70 36.24
C GLU A 109 72.05 1.45 34.75
N LYS A 110 71.08 1.69 33.86
CA LYS A 110 71.38 1.97 32.45
C LYS A 110 70.61 3.21 31.99
N LYS A 111 71.39 4.27 31.76
CA LYS A 111 70.98 5.54 31.13
C LYS A 111 70.46 5.24 29.72
N LEU A 112 69.14 5.34 29.51
CA LEU A 112 68.54 5.32 28.19
C LEU A 112 67.79 6.64 27.95
N LYS A 113 68.23 7.34 26.91
CA LYS A 113 67.80 8.68 26.49
C LYS A 113 66.33 8.65 26.05
N PRO A 114 65.50 9.66 26.38
CA PRO A 114 64.13 9.75 25.90
C PRO A 114 64.09 10.32 24.48
N ALA A 115 63.55 9.57 23.53
CA ALA A 115 63.18 10.08 22.22
C ALA A 115 61.75 10.66 22.29
N GLN A 116 61.65 11.98 22.09
CA GLN A 116 60.39 12.69 21.92
C GLN A 116 59.67 12.17 20.66
N VAL A 117 58.44 11.68 20.82
CA VAL A 117 57.53 11.45 19.69
C VAL A 117 56.45 12.53 19.75
N ALA A 118 56.48 13.36 18.71
CA ALA A 118 55.68 14.55 18.52
C ALA A 118 54.18 14.23 18.53
N GLY A 119 53.42 15.11 19.19
CA GLY A 119 51.97 15.12 19.16
C GLY A 119 51.44 15.42 17.76
N SER A 120 50.48 14.62 17.32
CA SER A 120 49.67 14.89 16.14
C SER A 120 48.23 15.09 16.62
N SER A 121 47.89 16.35 16.88
CA SER A 121 46.54 16.86 17.06
C SER A 121 45.86 16.88 15.69
N SER A 122 44.97 15.93 15.42
CA SER A 122 44.11 15.93 14.23
C SER A 122 42.76 16.53 14.58
N ASP A 123 42.50 17.69 13.98
CA ASP A 123 41.28 18.47 14.08
C ASP A 123 40.30 17.95 13.00
N ASP A 124 39.49 16.95 13.35
CA ASP A 124 38.48 16.37 12.44
C ASP A 124 37.20 17.20 12.49
N SER A 125 37.23 18.32 11.77
CA SER A 125 36.05 19.06 11.34
C SER A 125 35.66 18.59 9.94
N ASP A 126 34.78 17.58 9.87
CA ASP A 126 34.11 17.20 8.62
C ASP A 126 32.60 17.38 8.79
N ASP A 127 32.13 18.59 8.46
CA ASP A 127 30.72 18.93 8.25
C ASP A 127 30.23 18.27 6.95
N GLY A 128 30.10 16.94 7.02
CA GLY A 128 29.75 16.06 5.92
C GLY A 128 28.30 16.26 5.48
N SER A 129 28.11 17.09 4.46
CA SER A 129 26.85 17.28 3.75
C SER A 129 26.21 15.95 3.31
N GLU A 130 25.14 15.51 3.99
CA GLU A 130 24.42 14.23 3.79
C GLU A 130 23.74 14.04 2.43
N THR A 131 23.91 14.97 1.48
CA THR A 131 23.29 14.86 0.15
C THR A 131 24.07 13.96 -0.81
N SER A 132 25.35 13.67 -0.54
CA SER A 132 26.21 12.86 -1.42
C SER A 132 25.92 11.35 -1.38
N VAL A 133 25.49 10.82 -0.24
CA VAL A 133 25.29 9.37 -0.04
C VAL A 133 24.20 8.82 -0.96
N THR A 134 23.12 9.58 -1.19
CA THR A 134 22.04 9.13 -2.09
C THR A 134 22.47 9.10 -3.56
N GLN A 135 23.35 10.02 -3.96
CA GLN A 135 23.89 10.08 -5.32
C GLN A 135 24.92 8.97 -5.56
N GLU A 136 25.74 8.66 -4.55
CA GLU A 136 26.71 7.57 -4.62
C GLU A 136 26.03 6.19 -4.73
N ILE A 137 24.93 5.97 -4.00
CA ILE A 137 24.13 4.74 -4.12
C ILE A 137 23.48 4.63 -5.50
N SER A 138 23.00 5.75 -6.06
CA SER A 138 22.44 5.80 -7.42
C SER A 138 23.47 5.39 -8.47
N ASP A 139 24.69 5.93 -8.37
CA ASP A 139 25.76 5.64 -9.33
C ASP A 139 26.28 4.20 -9.19
N LYS A 140 26.45 3.70 -7.96
CA LYS A 140 26.77 2.28 -7.69
C LYS A 140 25.67 1.35 -8.20
N ALA A 141 24.39 1.66 -7.99
CA ALA A 141 23.27 0.86 -8.49
C ALA A 141 23.21 0.83 -10.03
N ARG A 142 23.60 1.93 -10.69
CA ARG A 142 23.70 2.01 -12.16
C ARG A 142 24.83 1.13 -12.69
N GLN A 143 25.90 0.94 -11.94
CA GLN A 143 27.02 0.05 -12.28
C GLN A 143 26.70 -1.43 -12.06
N VAL A 144 25.77 -1.77 -11.15
CA VAL A 144 25.31 -3.15 -10.90
C VAL A 144 24.23 -3.60 -11.90
N CYS A 145 23.78 -2.74 -12.80
CA CYS A 145 22.94 -3.15 -13.92
C CYS A 145 23.71 -4.12 -14.83
N ILE A 146 23.51 -5.42 -14.58
CA ILE A 146 24.03 -6.55 -15.35
C ILE A 146 23.56 -6.39 -16.80
N SER A 147 24.36 -5.71 -17.61
CA SER A 147 24.11 -5.44 -19.02
C SER A 147 24.19 -6.71 -19.87
N LYS A 148 24.76 -7.77 -19.31
CA LYS A 148 24.98 -9.05 -19.97
C LYS A 148 24.00 -10.10 -19.44
N LYS A 149 22.81 -10.13 -20.03
CA LYS A 149 21.92 -11.31 -19.93
C LYS A 149 22.72 -12.53 -20.38
N ARG A 150 23.03 -13.45 -19.47
CA ARG A 150 23.58 -14.76 -19.83
C ARG A 150 22.56 -15.42 -20.76
N LYS A 151 22.97 -15.76 -21.97
CA LYS A 151 22.21 -16.70 -22.81
C LYS A 151 22.15 -18.00 -22.00
N ARG A 152 20.95 -18.50 -21.75
CA ARG A 152 20.80 -19.87 -21.23
C ARG A 152 21.45 -20.79 -22.26
N VAL A 153 22.43 -21.55 -21.82
CA VAL A 153 22.97 -22.68 -22.58
C VAL A 153 21.85 -23.71 -22.63
N ASP A 154 21.63 -24.30 -23.80
CA ASP A 154 20.62 -25.35 -24.01
C ASP A 154 20.85 -26.52 -23.04
N ASP A 155 19.72 -27.10 -22.61
CA ASP A 155 19.56 -28.14 -21.59
C ASP A 155 20.77 -29.06 -21.39
N VAL A 156 21.47 -28.87 -20.27
CA VAL A 156 22.24 -29.95 -19.66
C VAL A 156 21.23 -30.84 -18.94
N VAL A 157 21.05 -32.06 -19.45
CA VAL A 157 20.23 -33.10 -18.83
C VAL A 157 20.83 -33.44 -17.47
N ILE A 158 20.29 -32.87 -16.41
CA ILE A 158 20.61 -33.22 -15.03
C ILE A 158 19.79 -34.47 -14.69
N GLU A 159 20.34 -35.64 -15.02
CA GLU A 159 19.82 -36.94 -14.60
C GLU A 159 19.97 -37.07 -13.08
N GLY A 160 18.87 -36.95 -12.34
CA GLY A 160 18.89 -37.21 -10.89
C GLY A 160 17.95 -36.37 -10.03
N SER A 161 17.15 -35.47 -10.60
CA SER A 161 16.10 -34.80 -9.83
C SER A 161 14.84 -35.67 -9.80
N PRO A 162 14.37 -36.09 -8.61
CA PRO A 162 13.15 -36.89 -8.50
C PRO A 162 11.97 -36.12 -9.12
N PRO A 163 11.11 -36.79 -9.90
CA PRO A 163 9.97 -36.14 -10.54
C PRO A 163 9.03 -35.64 -9.44
N MET A 164 9.03 -34.33 -9.20
CA MET A 164 7.97 -33.74 -8.39
C MET A 164 6.67 -33.84 -9.17
N GLU A 165 5.81 -34.77 -8.74
CA GLU A 165 4.41 -34.87 -9.12
C GLU A 165 3.66 -33.60 -8.68
N LEU A 166 3.79 -32.54 -9.48
CA LEU A 166 3.00 -31.35 -9.30
C LEU A 166 1.61 -31.61 -9.87
N PRO A 167 0.53 -31.35 -9.10
CA PRO A 167 -0.84 -31.54 -9.56
C PRO A 167 -1.08 -30.71 -10.83
N ALA A 168 -1.68 -31.35 -11.84
CA ALA A 168 -1.89 -30.80 -13.17
C ALA A 168 -2.49 -29.38 -13.11
N LYS A 169 -1.67 -28.38 -13.42
CA LYS A 169 -2.10 -26.98 -13.56
C LYS A 169 -3.23 -26.94 -14.59
N ARG A 170 -4.46 -26.72 -14.11
CA ARG A 170 -5.62 -26.39 -14.92
C ARG A 170 -5.36 -25.05 -15.62
N THR A 171 -4.78 -25.09 -16.81
CA THR A 171 -4.80 -23.97 -17.74
C THR A 171 -6.25 -23.69 -18.12
N PRO A 172 -6.76 -22.46 -17.95
CA PRO A 172 -8.06 -22.09 -18.48
C PRO A 172 -8.01 -22.27 -20.00
N ARG A 173 -8.85 -23.19 -20.51
CA ARG A 173 -9.06 -23.42 -21.95
C ARG A 173 -9.34 -22.07 -22.61
N LYS A 174 -8.35 -21.53 -23.32
CA LYS A 174 -8.55 -20.41 -24.23
C LYS A 174 -9.42 -20.92 -25.36
N THR A 175 -10.70 -20.54 -25.31
CA THR A 175 -11.63 -20.68 -26.41
C THR A 175 -10.99 -20.07 -27.66
N ILE A 176 -10.89 -20.87 -28.70
CA ILE A 176 -10.36 -20.52 -30.02
C ILE A 176 -11.29 -19.46 -30.62
N ALA A 177 -11.01 -18.20 -30.31
CA ALA A 177 -11.55 -17.05 -31.01
C ALA A 177 -10.59 -16.73 -32.15
N ARG A 178 -11.12 -16.90 -33.36
CA ARG A 178 -10.56 -16.69 -34.69
C ARG A 178 -9.41 -15.67 -34.76
N LEU A 179 -8.32 -16.08 -35.40
CA LEU A 179 -7.29 -15.23 -35.97
C LEU A 179 -7.93 -14.15 -36.85
N VAL A 180 -8.02 -12.94 -36.32
CA VAL A 180 -8.20 -11.72 -37.11
C VAL A 180 -6.82 -11.07 -37.18
N LEU A 181 -6.38 -10.86 -38.42
CA LEU A 181 -5.11 -10.31 -38.87
C LEU A 181 -4.58 -9.19 -37.95
N ILE A 182 -3.48 -9.48 -37.25
CA ILE A 182 -2.67 -8.48 -36.56
C ILE A 182 -1.69 -7.92 -37.60
N SER A 183 -2.10 -6.87 -38.29
CA SER A 183 -1.19 -5.97 -38.99
C SER A 183 -0.56 -5.00 -37.98
N ASP A 184 0.72 -4.72 -38.21
CA ASP A 184 1.51 -3.58 -37.71
C ASP A 184 2.01 -3.59 -36.26
N ARG A 185 3.01 -4.44 -36.08
CA ARG A 185 4.39 -4.07 -35.72
C ARG A 185 4.70 -2.55 -35.82
N MET A 186 4.37 -1.77 -34.78
CA MET A 186 5.05 -0.50 -34.51
C MET A 186 6.18 -0.69 -33.50
N THR A 187 7.33 -1.09 -34.03
CA THR A 187 8.62 -0.69 -33.48
C THR A 187 8.83 0.80 -33.73
N ARG A 188 8.96 1.64 -32.69
CA ARG A 188 9.85 2.80 -32.80
C ARG A 188 10.43 3.25 -31.46
N SER A 189 11.75 3.23 -31.47
CA SER A 189 12.74 3.67 -30.51
C SER A 189 12.71 5.18 -30.25
N LYS A 190 13.10 5.54 -29.01
CA LYS A 190 14.02 6.61 -28.57
C LYS A 190 14.36 7.71 -29.60
N ALA A 191 14.20 8.98 -29.21
CA ALA A 191 15.31 9.93 -29.07
C ALA A 191 14.81 11.36 -28.72
N LYS A 192 15.55 12.00 -27.82
CA LYS A 192 15.49 13.43 -27.49
C LYS A 192 15.77 14.29 -28.73
N LYS A 193 15.06 15.41 -28.89
CA LYS A 193 15.68 16.65 -29.38
C LYS A 193 14.95 17.89 -28.84
N LYS A 194 15.75 18.75 -28.19
CA LYS A 194 15.49 20.15 -27.83
C LYS A 194 15.34 20.99 -29.12
N GLY A 195 14.53 22.04 -29.04
CA GLY A 195 14.32 23.07 -30.07
C GLY A 195 12.82 23.29 -30.23
N GLY A 196 12.20 24.37 -29.76
CA GLY A 196 12.60 25.77 -29.95
C GLY A 196 11.94 26.26 -31.23
N GLY A 197 10.84 27.01 -31.14
CA GLY A 197 10.21 27.64 -32.30
C GLY A 197 8.69 27.78 -32.20
N ILE A 198 8.27 29.02 -31.98
CA ILE A 198 6.91 29.56 -32.09
C ILE A 198 6.39 29.36 -33.52
N THR A 199 5.12 28.97 -33.71
CA THR A 199 4.15 29.69 -34.58
C THR A 199 2.75 29.06 -34.55
N ILE A 200 1.78 29.94 -34.30
CA ILE A 200 0.34 29.77 -34.46
C ILE A 200 0.03 29.59 -35.94
N ARG A 201 -0.75 28.57 -36.35
CA ARG A 201 -1.74 28.73 -37.44
C ARG A 201 -2.71 27.55 -37.61
N THR A 202 -4.00 27.92 -37.54
CA THR A 202 -5.14 27.50 -38.39
C THR A 202 -5.66 26.06 -38.38
N LYS A 203 -6.89 25.94 -37.84
CA LYS A 203 -8.08 25.31 -38.42
C LYS A 203 -7.85 24.07 -39.29
N ARG A 204 -8.17 22.88 -38.75
CA ARG A 204 -8.75 21.78 -39.55
C ARG A 204 -10.00 21.21 -38.88
N LYS A 205 -11.12 21.46 -39.54
CA LYS A 205 -12.37 20.71 -39.42
C LYS A 205 -12.06 19.24 -39.75
N PHE A 206 -12.39 18.32 -38.85
CA PHE A 206 -12.64 16.93 -39.24
C PHE A 206 -14.07 16.58 -38.85
N LEU A 207 -14.89 16.49 -39.89
CA LEU A 207 -16.19 15.86 -39.93
C LEU A 207 -15.97 14.42 -40.38
N VAL A 208 -15.74 13.48 -39.47
CA VAL A 208 -15.86 12.04 -39.79
C VAL A 208 -16.52 11.33 -38.61
N LYS A 209 -17.72 10.84 -38.92
CA LYS A 209 -18.58 10.00 -38.11
C LYS A 209 -17.89 8.67 -37.84
N THR A 210 -17.69 8.32 -36.58
CA THR A 210 -17.56 6.91 -36.18
C THR A 210 -18.47 6.67 -34.98
N PRO A 211 -19.38 5.69 -35.05
CA PRO A 211 -20.51 5.55 -34.14
C PRO A 211 -20.05 5.06 -32.77
N LEU A 212 -19.97 5.99 -31.82
CA LEU A 212 -19.80 5.71 -30.40
C LEU A 212 -21.18 5.35 -29.79
N ALA A 213 -21.76 4.22 -30.20
CA ALA A 213 -22.98 3.73 -29.59
C ALA A 213 -23.03 2.20 -29.67
N LYS A 214 -23.41 1.57 -28.55
CA LYS A 214 -23.64 0.12 -28.34
C LYS A 214 -22.51 -0.66 -27.65
N VAL A 215 -22.07 -0.25 -26.46
CA VAL A 215 -21.77 -1.22 -25.38
C VAL A 215 -22.20 -0.65 -24.02
N LEU A 216 -23.48 -0.28 -23.90
CA LEU A 216 -24.19 -0.28 -22.63
C LEU A 216 -25.10 -1.52 -22.63
N LYS A 217 -24.49 -2.69 -22.51
CA LYS A 217 -25.20 -3.83 -21.92
C LYS A 217 -24.80 -3.83 -20.47
N SER A 218 -25.74 -3.36 -19.65
CA SER A 218 -25.77 -3.51 -18.21
C SER A 218 -25.10 -4.82 -17.81
N ALA A 219 -23.91 -4.70 -17.21
CA ALA A 219 -23.37 -5.74 -16.36
C ALA A 219 -24.27 -5.81 -15.12
N LYS A 220 -25.47 -6.36 -15.33
CA LYS A 220 -26.26 -7.01 -14.29
C LYS A 220 -25.35 -8.13 -13.83
N LYS A 221 -24.48 -7.83 -12.85
CA LYS A 221 -23.66 -8.80 -12.14
C LYS A 221 -24.66 -9.80 -11.59
N SER A 222 -24.89 -10.88 -12.33
CA SER A 222 -25.43 -12.09 -11.74
C SER A 222 -24.52 -12.39 -10.55
N PRO A 223 -25.06 -12.54 -9.33
CA PRO A 223 -24.24 -13.00 -8.22
C PRO A 223 -23.50 -14.26 -8.69
N PRO A 224 -22.20 -14.39 -8.38
CA PRO A 224 -21.43 -15.54 -8.82
C PRO A 224 -22.18 -16.82 -8.43
N PRO A 225 -22.20 -17.83 -9.31
CA PRO A 225 -22.95 -19.06 -9.08
C PRO A 225 -22.52 -19.62 -7.73
N SER A 226 -23.52 -19.97 -6.92
CA SER A 226 -23.48 -20.52 -5.56
C SER A 226 -22.32 -21.50 -5.35
N GLY A 227 -21.12 -20.94 -5.21
CA GLY A 227 -19.88 -21.64 -4.97
C GLY A 227 -19.54 -21.35 -3.53
N ARG A 228 -19.55 -22.42 -2.71
CA ARG A 228 -19.25 -22.44 -1.27
C ARG A 228 -18.53 -21.16 -0.82
N ILE A 229 -19.30 -20.23 -0.27
CA ILE A 229 -18.78 -18.99 0.29
C ILE A 229 -17.77 -19.42 1.35
N THR A 230 -16.49 -19.14 1.12
CA THR A 230 -15.45 -19.47 2.10
C THR A 230 -15.78 -18.78 3.42
N PRO A 231 -15.51 -19.39 4.58
CA PRO A 231 -15.80 -18.77 5.88
C PRO A 231 -15.32 -17.32 6.00
N ALA A 232 -14.13 -17.02 5.45
CA ALA A 232 -13.60 -15.66 5.37
C ALA A 232 -14.46 -14.70 4.54
N SER A 233 -15.01 -15.14 3.41
CA SER A 233 -15.90 -14.31 2.58
C SER A 233 -17.28 -14.10 3.23
N LYS A 234 -17.78 -15.08 4.00
CA LYS A 234 -19.01 -14.92 4.81
C LYS A 234 -18.79 -13.88 5.92
N ALA A 235 -17.66 -13.92 6.62
CA ALA A 235 -17.31 -12.93 7.63
C ALA A 235 -17.22 -11.50 7.04
N LEU A 236 -16.61 -11.34 5.86
CA LEU A 236 -16.56 -10.05 5.19
C LEU A 236 -17.94 -9.54 4.74
N LEU A 237 -18.84 -10.43 4.31
CA LEU A 237 -20.22 -10.07 3.97
C LEU A 237 -21.01 -9.63 5.22
N ARG A 238 -20.86 -10.36 6.35
CA ARG A 238 -21.44 -9.99 7.66
C ARG A 238 -20.98 -8.60 8.08
N LEU A 239 -19.68 -8.31 7.99
CA LEU A 239 -19.12 -7.01 8.36
C LEU A 239 -19.71 -5.86 7.51
N ARG A 240 -19.71 -6.01 6.19
CA ARG A 240 -20.28 -5.00 5.28
C ARG A 240 -21.77 -4.77 5.52
N PHE A 241 -22.49 -5.82 5.88
CA PHE A 241 -23.90 -5.74 6.21
C PHE A 241 -24.14 -4.98 7.52
N ARG A 242 -23.37 -5.28 8.58
CA ARG A 242 -23.38 -4.51 9.84
C ARG A 242 -23.12 -3.03 9.56
N ASP A 243 -22.09 -2.70 8.80
CA ASP A 243 -21.75 -1.31 8.44
C ASP A 243 -22.86 -0.59 7.66
N ALA A 244 -23.63 -1.32 6.85
CA ALA A 244 -24.76 -0.75 6.13
C ALA A 244 -25.94 -0.46 7.07
N ILE A 245 -26.19 -1.33 8.06
CA ILE A 245 -27.24 -1.10 9.07
C ILE A 245 -26.86 0.05 9.98
N MET A 246 -25.63 0.08 10.51
CA MET A 246 -25.16 1.16 11.39
C MET A 246 -25.31 2.54 10.72
N ARG A 247 -25.00 2.64 9.41
CA ARG A 247 -25.21 3.89 8.65
C ARG A 247 -26.67 4.31 8.54
N LYS A 248 -27.60 3.36 8.39
CA LYS A 248 -29.04 3.66 8.33
C LYS A 248 -29.59 4.09 9.69
N LEU A 249 -29.14 3.45 10.77
CA LEU A 249 -29.63 3.70 12.13
C LEU A 249 -28.98 4.92 12.78
N LYS A 250 -27.82 5.36 12.30
CA LYS A 250 -27.11 6.54 12.83
C LYS A 250 -28.00 7.79 12.84
N ASP A 251 -28.80 7.96 11.79
CA ASP A 251 -29.65 9.13 11.58
C ASP A 251 -31.03 8.98 12.23
N CYS A 252 -31.33 7.82 12.84
CA CYS A 252 -32.57 7.61 13.58
C CYS A 252 -32.56 8.35 14.93
N ASN A 253 -33.74 8.81 15.32
CA ASN A 253 -33.97 9.40 16.65
C ASN A 253 -34.07 8.32 17.73
N ALA A 254 -33.93 8.72 19.00
CA ALA A 254 -34.00 7.80 20.13
C ALA A 254 -35.33 7.03 20.19
N ASP A 255 -36.45 7.69 19.92
CA ASP A 255 -37.78 7.07 19.91
C ASP A 255 -37.94 6.01 18.81
N GLU A 256 -37.34 6.27 17.63
CA GLU A 256 -37.34 5.31 16.52
C GLU A 256 -36.52 4.07 16.84
N LEU A 257 -35.34 4.28 17.44
CA LEU A 257 -34.49 3.17 17.89
C LEU A 257 -35.19 2.36 18.98
N GLN A 258 -35.85 3.01 19.94
CA GLN A 258 -36.61 2.31 20.98
C GLN A 258 -37.80 1.53 20.41
N ARG A 259 -38.46 2.04 19.36
CA ARG A 259 -39.49 1.29 18.62
C ARG A 259 -38.90 0.06 17.95
N ILE A 260 -37.77 0.20 17.24
CA ILE A 260 -37.07 -0.92 16.59
C ILE A 260 -36.64 -1.97 17.63
N CYS A 261 -36.11 -1.56 18.79
CA CYS A 261 -35.79 -2.46 19.89
C CYS A 261 -37.00 -3.27 20.36
N ARG A 262 -38.17 -2.64 20.53
CA ARG A 262 -39.41 -3.33 20.93
C ARG A 262 -39.88 -4.33 19.87
N GLU A 263 -39.75 -3.98 18.59
CA GLU A 263 -40.11 -4.87 17.47
C GLU A 263 -39.17 -6.08 17.36
N GLU A 264 -37.88 -5.90 17.65
CA GLU A 264 -36.85 -6.96 17.57
C GLU A 264 -36.63 -7.70 18.91
N GLY A 265 -37.28 -7.26 19.99
CA GLY A 265 -37.14 -7.85 21.32
C GLY A 265 -35.81 -7.55 22.02
N LEU A 266 -35.16 -6.44 21.69
CA LEU A 266 -33.90 -5.98 22.28
C LEU A 266 -34.13 -4.96 23.39
N HIS A 267 -33.25 -4.93 24.40
CA HIS A 267 -33.25 -3.91 25.44
C HIS A 267 -32.61 -2.60 24.93
N TYR A 268 -33.05 -1.44 25.42
CA TYR A 268 -32.50 -0.15 25.02
C TYR A 268 -31.57 0.37 26.13
N GLU A 269 -30.25 0.27 25.92
CA GLU A 269 -29.21 0.70 26.90
C GLU A 269 -28.48 1.99 26.47
N GLY A 270 -29.05 2.73 25.50
CA GLY A 270 -28.47 3.97 24.98
C GLY A 270 -28.30 3.93 23.47
N LYS A 271 -28.10 5.10 22.85
CA LYS A 271 -28.17 5.25 21.39
C LYS A 271 -27.11 4.42 20.66
N ILE A 272 -25.86 4.43 21.15
CA ILE A 272 -24.75 3.76 20.47
C ILE A 272 -24.85 2.25 20.63
N ASP A 273 -25.03 1.75 21.85
CA ASP A 273 -25.09 0.32 22.15
C ASP A 273 -26.29 -0.33 21.45
N THR A 274 -27.45 0.33 21.48
CA THR A 274 -28.65 -0.11 20.73
C THR A 274 -28.38 -0.27 19.23
N ILE A 275 -27.65 0.66 18.60
CA ILE A 275 -27.33 0.58 17.17
C ILE A 275 -26.43 -0.64 16.89
N LEU A 276 -25.46 -0.91 17.78
CA LEU A 276 -24.57 -2.05 17.66
C LEU A 276 -25.34 -3.37 17.83
N ASP A 277 -26.21 -3.46 18.82
CA ASP A 277 -27.03 -4.63 19.11
C ASP A 277 -28.01 -4.95 17.98
N ILE A 278 -28.73 -3.94 17.44
CA ILE A 278 -29.61 -4.12 16.29
C ILE A 278 -28.82 -4.59 15.06
N ALA A 279 -27.66 -3.96 14.78
CA ALA A 279 -26.83 -4.35 13.65
C ALA A 279 -26.29 -5.78 13.78
N GLU A 280 -25.94 -6.20 14.99
CA GLU A 280 -25.50 -7.54 15.30
C GLU A 280 -26.64 -8.56 15.19
N TYR A 281 -27.78 -8.29 15.82
CA TYR A 281 -28.98 -9.12 15.78
C TYR A 281 -29.41 -9.40 14.34
N ARG A 282 -29.62 -8.35 13.53
CA ARG A 282 -29.98 -8.49 12.11
C ARG A 282 -28.92 -9.24 11.31
N SER A 283 -27.64 -9.04 11.61
CA SER A 283 -26.54 -9.76 10.95
C SER A 283 -26.57 -11.25 11.28
N ARG A 284 -26.86 -11.62 12.54
CA ARG A 284 -27.04 -13.02 12.96
C ARG A 284 -28.25 -13.65 12.29
N CYS A 285 -29.38 -12.94 12.17
CA CYS A 285 -30.57 -13.42 11.47
C CYS A 285 -30.31 -13.68 9.97
N LEU A 286 -29.57 -12.80 9.29
CA LEU A 286 -29.31 -12.93 7.85
C LEU A 286 -28.18 -13.93 7.53
N PHE A 287 -27.18 -14.01 8.40
CA PHE A 287 -26.04 -14.91 8.26
C PHE A 287 -26.02 -15.88 9.44
N PRO A 288 -26.99 -16.80 9.53
CA PRO A 288 -27.06 -17.72 10.64
C PRO A 288 -25.76 -18.51 10.71
N GLU A 289 -25.24 -18.64 11.91
CA GLU A 289 -23.99 -19.33 12.25
C GLU A 289 -24.18 -20.86 12.15
N ASN A 290 -24.88 -21.35 11.14
CA ASN A 290 -25.18 -22.78 10.96
C ASN A 290 -23.98 -23.55 10.38
N GLY A 291 -22.75 -23.11 10.69
CA GLY A 291 -21.62 -23.99 10.49
C GLY A 291 -21.76 -25.15 11.46
N PRO A 292 -21.40 -26.40 11.09
CA PRO A 292 -21.09 -27.37 12.13
C PRO A 292 -20.12 -26.67 13.06
N GLU A 293 -20.40 -26.63 14.36
CA GLU A 293 -19.40 -26.30 15.36
C GLU A 293 -18.19 -27.15 14.98
N ILE A 294 -17.20 -26.52 14.33
CA ILE A 294 -15.89 -27.12 14.17
C ILE A 294 -15.51 -27.26 15.62
N GLY A 295 -15.65 -28.47 16.16
CA GLY A 295 -15.40 -28.76 17.55
C GLY A 295 -14.03 -28.19 17.83
N VAL A 296 -14.03 -27.00 18.44
CA VAL A 296 -12.82 -26.37 18.93
C VAL A 296 -12.48 -27.34 20.03
N VAL A 297 -11.61 -28.30 19.70
CA VAL A 297 -11.08 -29.27 20.65
C VAL A 297 -10.66 -28.40 21.82
N PRO A 298 -11.35 -28.50 22.98
CA PRO A 298 -11.04 -27.65 24.10
C PRO A 298 -9.56 -27.90 24.36
N ILE A 299 -8.76 -26.85 24.20
CA ILE A 299 -7.39 -26.86 24.67
C ILE A 299 -7.59 -26.88 26.18
N THR A 300 -7.71 -28.09 26.73
CA THR A 300 -7.62 -28.32 28.16
C THR A 300 -6.30 -27.70 28.55
N VAL A 301 -6.38 -26.54 29.22
CA VAL A 301 -5.28 -25.98 29.96
C VAL A 301 -4.88 -27.09 30.92
N SER A 302 -3.74 -27.72 30.64
CA SER A 302 -3.14 -28.71 31.53
C SER A 302 -2.76 -27.93 32.79
N ASP A 303 -3.63 -27.98 33.80
CA ASP A 303 -3.32 -27.54 35.15
C ASP A 303 -2.35 -28.56 35.77
N ASP A 304 -1.12 -28.61 35.26
CA ASP A 304 -0.01 -29.24 35.96
C ASP A 304 0.55 -28.25 36.99
N THR A 305 -0.25 -28.02 38.04
CA THR A 305 0.23 -27.44 39.30
C THR A 305 0.33 -28.55 40.34
N GLU A 306 1.17 -29.56 40.06
CA GLU A 306 1.70 -30.40 41.12
C GLU A 306 2.75 -29.58 41.90
N SER A 307 2.38 -29.23 43.12
CA SER A 307 3.27 -28.73 44.16
C SER A 307 4.32 -29.79 44.49
N VAL A 308 5.55 -29.59 44.03
CA VAL A 308 6.73 -30.33 44.52
C VAL A 308 7.63 -29.34 45.25
N ASP A 309 7.73 -29.58 46.55
CA ASP A 309 8.67 -28.93 47.46
C ASP A 309 10.12 -29.39 47.19
N VAL A 310 11.02 -28.39 47.03
CA VAL A 310 12.47 -28.38 47.43
C VAL A 310 13.46 -29.19 46.55
N PRO A 311 14.79 -28.85 46.44
CA PRO A 311 15.58 -27.66 46.81
C PRO A 311 16.32 -26.98 45.63
N ALA A 312 16.91 -25.82 45.93
CA ALA A 312 17.91 -25.13 45.14
C ALA A 312 19.03 -26.05 44.62
N ASN A 313 19.30 -26.00 43.30
CA ASN A 313 20.60 -25.75 42.69
C ASN A 313 20.55 -26.06 41.18
N ASN A 314 21.38 -25.33 40.43
CA ASN A 314 21.75 -25.52 39.03
C ASN A 314 21.01 -24.65 38.00
N LEU A 315 21.50 -23.41 37.99
CA LEU A 315 21.50 -22.47 36.89
C LEU A 315 22.39 -23.00 35.74
N SER A 316 21.84 -23.74 34.78
CA SER A 316 22.38 -23.86 33.41
C SER A 316 21.50 -24.78 32.57
N ASP A 317 20.55 -24.19 31.83
CA ASP A 317 20.22 -24.60 30.46
C ASP A 317 19.15 -23.66 29.88
N VAL A 318 19.63 -22.61 29.23
CA VAL A 318 18.79 -21.74 28.40
C VAL A 318 18.57 -22.46 27.08
N ALA A 319 17.45 -23.17 26.96
CA ALA A 319 17.01 -23.74 25.70
C ALA A 319 16.65 -22.61 24.73
N LEU A 320 17.56 -22.36 23.77
CA LEU A 320 17.36 -21.44 22.65
C LEU A 320 16.26 -21.99 21.74
N ILE A 321 15.02 -21.52 21.89
CA ILE A 321 13.92 -21.81 20.97
C ILE A 321 14.23 -21.13 19.63
N ARG A 322 14.79 -21.90 18.70
CA ARG A 322 14.93 -21.53 17.29
C ARG A 322 13.55 -21.59 16.63
N ILE A 323 12.94 -20.43 16.42
CA ILE A 323 11.76 -20.30 15.55
C ILE A 323 12.27 -20.20 14.11
N ASP A 324 12.28 -21.32 13.39
CA ASP A 324 12.54 -21.36 11.96
C ASP A 324 11.38 -20.71 11.19
N CYS A 325 11.52 -19.42 10.91
CA CYS A 325 10.53 -18.63 10.17
C CYS A 325 10.65 -18.88 8.66
N GLY A 326 10.12 -20.01 8.21
CA GLY A 326 10.20 -20.51 6.83
C GLY A 326 9.26 -19.87 5.79
N SER A 327 8.64 -18.69 6.03
CA SER A 327 7.66 -18.13 5.06
C SER A 327 7.95 -16.72 4.50
N CYS A 328 9.10 -16.11 4.80
CA CYS A 328 9.40 -14.75 4.32
C CYS A 328 9.71 -14.62 2.81
N ALA A 329 9.79 -15.72 2.05
CA ALA A 329 10.22 -15.67 0.65
C ALA A 329 9.13 -15.25 -0.37
N ASP A 330 7.83 -15.38 -0.04
CA ASP A 330 6.77 -15.20 -1.04
C ASP A 330 6.07 -13.83 -1.05
N ILE A 331 6.26 -13.00 -0.02
CA ILE A 331 5.66 -11.66 0.05
C ILE A 331 6.44 -10.63 -0.79
N SER A 332 7.75 -10.83 -0.97
CA SER A 332 8.62 -9.90 -1.70
C SER A 332 8.37 -9.82 -3.22
N ARG A 333 7.68 -10.80 -3.84
CA ARG A 333 7.39 -10.75 -5.29
C ARG A 333 6.14 -9.93 -5.65
N ARG A 334 5.23 -9.68 -4.71
CA ARG A 334 3.99 -8.92 -5.00
C ARG A 334 4.11 -7.41 -4.84
N PHE A 335 5.09 -6.90 -4.09
CA PHE A 335 5.29 -5.45 -3.92
C PHE A 335 6.23 -4.81 -4.94
N GLY A 336 7.12 -5.58 -5.60
CA GLY A 336 8.10 -5.04 -6.56
C GLY A 336 7.50 -4.45 -7.84
N VAL A 337 6.28 -4.83 -8.22
CA VAL A 337 5.67 -4.33 -9.48
C VAL A 337 4.92 -3.00 -9.27
N ALA A 338 4.50 -2.68 -8.03
CA ALA A 338 3.74 -1.46 -7.75
C ALA A 338 4.63 -0.21 -7.59
N LEU A 339 5.88 -0.35 -7.16
CA LEU A 339 6.79 0.80 -6.98
C LEU A 339 7.37 1.34 -8.30
N SER A 340 7.48 0.51 -9.34
CA SER A 340 8.04 0.95 -10.64
C SER A 340 7.10 1.88 -11.43
N TRP A 341 5.82 1.98 -11.07
CA TRP A 341 4.86 2.87 -11.74
C TRP A 341 4.77 4.27 -11.11
N LEU A 342 5.22 4.45 -9.87
CA LEU A 342 5.13 5.73 -9.15
C LEU A 342 6.36 6.62 -9.34
N THR A 343 7.53 6.06 -9.63
CA THR A 343 8.78 6.83 -9.79
C THR A 343 8.98 7.40 -11.21
N GLY A 344 8.15 7.01 -12.18
CA GLY A 344 8.26 7.47 -13.56
C GLY A 344 7.68 8.86 -13.87
N ASN A 345 6.92 9.48 -12.95
CA ASN A 345 6.12 10.68 -13.25
C ASN A 345 6.55 11.97 -12.53
N LEU A 346 7.60 11.95 -11.71
CA LEU A 346 8.02 13.13 -10.92
C LEU A 346 9.18 13.94 -11.56
N SER A 347 9.74 13.50 -12.69
CA SER A 347 10.91 14.16 -13.30
C SER A 347 10.60 15.39 -14.18
N ASN A 348 9.34 15.78 -14.38
CA ASN A 348 8.99 16.84 -15.35
C ASN A 348 8.47 18.16 -14.76
N TYR A 349 8.47 18.34 -13.43
CA TYR A 349 7.93 19.57 -12.81
C TYR A 349 8.97 20.51 -12.17
N SER A 350 10.27 20.21 -12.24
CA SER A 350 11.31 20.98 -11.51
C SER A 350 12.13 21.94 -12.37
N THR A 351 11.57 22.57 -13.41
CA THR A 351 12.33 23.55 -14.24
C THR A 351 11.57 24.82 -14.63
N ARG A 352 10.58 25.24 -13.84
CA ARG A 352 9.92 26.54 -14.02
C ARG A 352 9.60 27.19 -12.68
N LEU A 353 10.62 27.68 -11.99
CA LEU A 353 10.49 28.66 -10.90
C LEU A 353 11.86 29.27 -10.61
N SER A 354 12.36 30.01 -11.59
CA SER A 354 13.51 30.90 -11.45
C SER A 354 13.40 31.97 -12.52
N PHE A 355 12.41 32.83 -12.39
CA PHE A 355 12.32 34.19 -12.95
C PHE A 355 10.96 34.74 -12.54
N TYR A 356 10.89 35.31 -11.34
CA TYR A 356 10.20 36.56 -10.98
C TYR A 356 10.62 36.95 -9.56
#